data_AF-A0A0C9Y523-F1
#
_entry.id   AF-A0A0C9Y523-F1
#
_cell.length_a   1.000
_cell.length_b   1.000
_cell.length_c   1.000
_cell.angle_alpha   90.00
_cell.angle_beta   90.00
_cell.angle_gamma   90.00
#
_symmetry.space_group_name_H-M   'P 1'
#
loop_
_entity.id
_entity.type
_entity.pdbx_description
1 polymer ?
#
loop_
_entity_poly.entity_id
_entity_poly.type
_entity_poly.pdbx_seq_one_letter_code
_entity_poly.pdbx_strand_id
1 'polypeptide(L)'
;TCISVSVPLNTGVVGGTVSCVQLCFALDVDFKDFFSRVCAKMDLDPKVAELGYKYHTDRVHDPPHQLSDSEQLSEAFEHGHQLMKWACGRQVILEIHNLLPVTVEAHAGEMMLLTCPTCTGALGGTQLSTVMSFASEFHKLKERLSCAQHAGKYCYVTPTGDHDALDIYKLTSWVKSIFLGNATYEQPPEMSTFDHMPKRWCMSSSTSNVPAIHVHL
;
A
#
# COMPACT_ATOMS: atom_id res chain seq x y z
N THR A 1 -23.38 -1.57 -12.73
CA THR A 1 -22.07 -0.93 -12.41
C THR A 1 -21.52 -1.61 -11.18
N CYS A 2 -20.24 -1.99 -11.15
CA CYS A 2 -19.61 -2.57 -9.96
C CYS A 2 -18.48 -1.67 -9.46
N ILE A 3 -18.31 -1.60 -8.15
CA ILE A 3 -17.22 -0.88 -7.49
C ILE A 3 -16.09 -1.85 -7.17
N SER A 4 -14.85 -1.43 -7.40
CA SER A 4 -13.66 -2.21 -7.05
C SER A 4 -13.32 -2.00 -5.59
N VAL A 5 -13.25 -3.09 -4.81
CA VAL A 5 -12.99 -3.08 -3.38
C VAL A 5 -11.69 -3.83 -3.11
N SER A 6 -10.73 -3.17 -2.47
CA SER A 6 -9.45 -3.76 -2.06
C SER A 6 -9.55 -4.26 -0.63
N VAL A 7 -9.37 -5.57 -0.44
CA VAL A 7 -9.49 -6.24 0.85
C VAL A 7 -8.14 -6.82 1.27
N PRO A 8 -7.60 -6.45 2.44
CA PRO A 8 -6.36 -7.00 2.95
C PRO A 8 -6.57 -8.41 3.52
N LEU A 9 -5.76 -9.35 3.09
CA LEU A 9 -5.73 -10.74 3.54
C LEU A 9 -4.89 -10.88 4.80
N ASN A 10 -5.21 -11.89 5.60
CA ASN A 10 -4.45 -12.31 6.78
C ASN A 10 -4.29 -11.22 7.85
N THR A 11 -5.23 -10.26 7.92
CA THR A 11 -5.18 -9.20 8.94
C THR A 11 -5.46 -9.72 10.35
N GLY A 12 -6.06 -10.91 10.48
CA GLY A 12 -6.23 -11.60 11.77
C GLY A 12 -4.97 -12.32 12.29
N VAL A 13 -3.90 -12.43 11.50
CA VAL A 13 -2.69 -13.19 11.88
C VAL A 13 -1.55 -12.25 12.25
N VAL A 14 -1.16 -12.25 13.53
CA VAL A 14 -0.04 -11.44 14.03
C VAL A 14 1.27 -11.85 13.34
N GLY A 15 1.90 -10.91 12.64
CA GLY A 15 3.18 -11.13 11.92
C GLY A 15 3.04 -11.74 10.52
N GLY A 16 1.82 -11.90 10.00
CA GLY A 16 1.59 -12.33 8.62
C GLY A 16 1.91 -11.24 7.59
N THR A 17 2.36 -11.65 6.39
CA THR A 17 2.47 -10.73 5.25
C THR A 17 1.06 -10.35 4.79
N VAL A 18 0.70 -9.07 4.92
CA VAL A 18 -0.56 -8.54 4.40
C VAL A 18 -0.48 -8.45 2.88
N SER A 19 -1.33 -9.20 2.19
CA SER A 19 -1.53 -9.10 0.74
C SER A 19 -2.94 -8.56 0.46
N CYS A 20 -3.15 -7.79 -0.60
CA CYS A 20 -4.47 -7.25 -0.92
C CYS A 20 -5.06 -7.95 -2.13
N VAL A 21 -6.36 -8.25 -2.08
CA VAL A 21 -7.17 -8.77 -3.19
C VAL A 21 -8.20 -7.74 -3.59
N GLN A 22 -8.39 -7.55 -4.90
CA GLN A 22 -9.49 -6.75 -5.43
C GLN A 22 -10.71 -7.62 -5.71
N LEU A 23 -11.86 -7.19 -5.21
CA LEU A 23 -13.17 -7.77 -5.45
C LEU A 23 -14.03 -6.74 -6.18
N CYS A 24 -14.88 -7.16 -7.13
CA CYS A 24 -15.91 -6.28 -7.67
C CYS A 24 -17.25 -6.59 -7.00
N PHE A 25 -17.89 -5.56 -6.45
CA PHE A 25 -19.23 -5.66 -5.86
C PHE A 25 -20.23 -4.85 -6.67
N ALA A 26 -21.43 -5.41 -6.86
CA ALA A 26 -22.53 -4.65 -7.42
C ALA A 26 -22.97 -3.56 -6.42
N LEU A 27 -23.44 -2.42 -6.92
CA LEU A 27 -23.81 -1.28 -6.06
C LEU A 27 -25.06 -1.56 -5.19
N ASP A 28 -25.83 -2.60 -5.53
CA ASP A 28 -27.06 -3.05 -4.86
C ASP A 28 -26.84 -4.29 -3.98
N VAL A 29 -25.58 -4.62 -3.66
CA VAL A 29 -25.28 -5.75 -2.77
C VAL A 29 -25.84 -5.49 -1.37
N ASP A 30 -26.41 -6.53 -0.76
CA ASP A 30 -26.85 -6.49 0.62
C ASP A 30 -25.65 -6.37 1.58
N PHE A 31 -25.80 -5.56 2.63
CA PHE A 31 -24.73 -5.35 3.62
C PHE A 31 -24.25 -6.64 4.24
N LYS A 32 -25.13 -7.57 4.58
CA LYS A 32 -24.75 -8.82 5.23
C LYS A 32 -23.94 -9.71 4.29
N ASP A 33 -24.30 -9.76 3.01
CA ASP A 33 -23.55 -10.51 2.00
C ASP A 33 -22.18 -9.87 1.73
N PHE A 34 -22.14 -8.54 1.60
CA PHE A 34 -20.89 -7.78 1.47
C PHE A 34 -19.97 -8.03 2.67
N PHE A 35 -20.46 -7.80 3.88
CA PHE A 35 -19.70 -7.87 5.12
C PHE A 35 -19.20 -9.29 5.38
N SER A 36 -20.05 -10.30 5.17
CA SER A 36 -19.67 -11.72 5.30
C SER A 36 -18.53 -12.10 4.34
N ARG A 37 -18.61 -11.68 3.07
CA ARG A 37 -17.57 -11.97 2.08
C ARG A 37 -16.25 -11.29 2.41
N VAL A 38 -16.30 -10.04 2.87
CA VAL A 38 -15.11 -9.29 3.27
C VAL A 38 -14.49 -9.93 4.51
N CYS A 39 -15.27 -10.22 5.56
CA CYS A 39 -14.77 -10.89 6.77
C CYS A 39 -14.17 -12.26 6.45
N ALA A 40 -14.82 -13.06 5.61
CA ALA A 40 -14.30 -14.37 5.18
C ALA A 40 -12.97 -14.27 4.40
N LYS A 41 -12.73 -13.16 3.69
CA LYS A 41 -11.45 -12.92 3.01
C LYS A 41 -10.38 -12.40 3.96
N MET A 42 -10.76 -11.60 4.95
CA MET A 42 -9.85 -11.07 5.96
C MET A 42 -9.50 -12.09 7.07
N ASP A 43 -10.19 -13.23 7.10
CA ASP A 43 -10.15 -14.25 8.14
C ASP A 43 -10.55 -13.70 9.52
N LEU A 44 -11.65 -12.93 9.52
CA LEU A 44 -12.21 -12.29 10.71
C LEU A 44 -13.57 -12.91 11.08
N ASP A 45 -13.88 -12.96 12.38
CA ASP A 45 -15.21 -13.32 12.85
C ASP A 45 -16.16 -12.12 12.67
N PRO A 46 -17.24 -12.27 11.86
CA PRO A 46 -18.17 -11.18 11.58
C PRO A 46 -18.93 -10.64 12.80
N LYS A 47 -18.92 -11.34 13.95
CA LYS A 47 -19.56 -10.86 15.18
C LYS A 47 -18.74 -9.83 15.94
N VAL A 48 -17.43 -9.91 15.80
CA VAL A 48 -16.49 -9.02 16.49
C VAL A 48 -15.83 -8.04 15.54
N ALA A 49 -15.77 -8.34 14.24
CA ALA A 49 -15.10 -7.48 13.27
C ALA A 49 -15.70 -6.07 13.24
N GLU A 50 -14.84 -5.06 13.37
CA GLU A 50 -15.19 -3.68 13.04
C GLU A 50 -14.41 -3.28 11.79
N LEU A 51 -15.14 -2.99 10.72
CA LEU A 51 -14.56 -2.61 9.44
C LEU A 51 -14.70 -1.11 9.23
N GLY A 52 -13.73 -0.56 8.52
CA GLY A 52 -13.78 0.78 7.98
C GLY A 52 -13.37 0.80 6.52
N TYR A 53 -13.58 1.93 5.86
CA TYR A 53 -13.21 2.11 4.46
C TYR A 53 -12.54 3.46 4.20
N LYS A 54 -11.71 3.48 3.16
CA LYS A 54 -11.16 4.70 2.56
C LYS A 54 -11.17 4.57 1.04
N TYR A 55 -11.24 5.69 0.35
CA TYR A 55 -10.89 5.72 -1.06
C TYR A 55 -9.38 5.90 -1.20
N HIS A 56 -8.80 5.30 -2.25
CA HIS A 56 -7.40 5.55 -2.59
C HIS A 56 -7.10 7.03 -2.91
N THR A 57 -8.13 7.84 -3.13
CA THR A 57 -8.04 9.30 -3.32
C THR A 57 -8.09 10.09 -2.02
N ASP A 58 -8.48 9.46 -0.91
CA ASP A 58 -8.58 10.13 0.38
C ASP A 58 -7.21 10.49 0.94
N ARG A 59 -7.16 11.49 1.81
CA ARG A 59 -5.88 11.92 2.40
C ARG A 59 -5.38 10.80 3.31
N VAL A 60 -4.07 10.56 3.24
CA VAL A 60 -3.40 9.49 4.01
C VAL A 60 -3.68 9.61 5.51
N HIS A 61 -3.75 10.83 6.05
CA HIS A 61 -3.92 11.10 7.48
C HIS A 61 -5.37 11.08 7.97
N ASP A 62 -6.36 11.08 7.07
CA ASP A 62 -7.75 11.04 7.50
C ASP A 62 -8.08 9.64 8.03
N PRO A 63 -8.79 9.53 9.17
CA PRO A 63 -9.18 8.22 9.70
C PRO A 63 -10.12 7.50 8.72
N PRO A 64 -10.08 6.16 8.64
CA PRO A 64 -11.05 5.42 7.84
C PRO A 64 -12.48 5.70 8.33
N HIS A 65 -13.41 5.75 7.39
CA HIS A 65 -14.84 5.86 7.68
C HIS A 65 -15.35 4.54 8.24
N GLN A 66 -16.33 4.58 9.14
CA GLN A 66 -16.90 3.38 9.75
C GLN A 66 -17.80 2.63 8.75
N LEU A 67 -17.81 1.29 8.84
CA LEU A 67 -18.65 0.41 8.02
C LEU A 67 -19.35 -0.66 8.89
N SER A 68 -20.28 -0.22 9.73
CA SER A 68 -21.05 -1.03 10.67
C SER A 68 -22.45 -1.42 10.20
N ASP A 69 -23.02 -0.69 9.24
CA ASP A 69 -24.41 -0.90 8.82
C ASP A 69 -24.63 -0.71 7.30
N SER A 70 -25.87 -0.99 6.88
CA SER A 70 -26.27 -0.91 5.48
C SER A 70 -26.38 0.51 4.95
N GLU A 71 -26.63 1.51 5.81
CA GLU A 71 -26.75 2.90 5.39
C GLU A 71 -25.36 3.43 5.01
N GLN A 72 -24.37 3.19 5.86
CA GLN A 72 -22.96 3.51 5.60
C GLN A 72 -22.43 2.83 4.35
N LEU A 73 -22.79 1.56 4.10
CA LEU A 73 -22.40 0.88 2.88
C LEU A 73 -23.04 1.51 1.64
N SER A 74 -24.32 1.86 1.71
CA SER A 74 -25.02 2.54 0.63
C SER A 74 -24.42 3.91 0.34
N GLU A 75 -24.14 4.71 1.37
CA GLU A 75 -23.49 6.02 1.26
C GLU A 75 -22.09 5.89 0.66
N ALA A 76 -21.29 4.93 1.14
CA ALA A 76 -20.00 4.62 0.55
C ALA A 76 -20.17 4.31 -0.95
N PHE A 77 -21.05 3.38 -1.32
CA PHE A 77 -21.20 2.96 -2.71
C PHE A 77 -21.72 4.06 -3.62
N GLU A 78 -22.63 4.89 -3.12
CA GLU A 78 -23.12 6.08 -3.84
C GLU A 78 -21.98 7.08 -4.06
N HIS A 79 -21.19 7.38 -3.02
CA HIS A 79 -20.04 8.26 -3.13
C HIS A 79 -19.01 7.73 -4.13
N GLY A 80 -18.68 6.44 -4.05
CA GLY A 80 -17.79 5.78 -4.99
C GLY A 80 -18.33 5.81 -6.42
N HIS A 81 -19.64 5.67 -6.60
CA HIS A 81 -20.28 5.82 -7.90
C HIS A 81 -20.18 7.23 -8.47
N GLN A 82 -20.34 8.26 -7.62
CA GLN A 82 -20.09 9.64 -8.02
C GLN A 82 -18.63 9.84 -8.44
N LEU A 83 -17.68 9.38 -7.61
CA LEU A 83 -16.25 9.45 -7.95
C LEU A 83 -15.95 8.76 -9.29
N MET A 84 -16.54 7.60 -9.57
CA MET A 84 -16.40 6.90 -10.85
C MET A 84 -16.91 7.72 -12.04
N LYS A 85 -18.02 8.46 -11.88
CA LYS A 85 -18.53 9.37 -12.92
C LYS A 85 -17.56 10.50 -13.21
N TRP A 86 -16.95 11.08 -12.17
CA TRP A 86 -15.99 12.19 -12.31
C TRP A 86 -14.63 11.74 -12.81
N ALA A 87 -14.23 10.50 -12.51
CA ALA A 87 -12.89 9.99 -12.73
C ALA A 87 -12.55 9.67 -14.20
N CYS A 88 -13.50 9.82 -15.14
CA CYS A 88 -13.33 9.69 -16.60
C CYS A 88 -12.34 8.57 -17.02
N GLY A 89 -12.61 7.33 -16.60
CA GLY A 89 -11.81 6.16 -16.98
C GLY A 89 -10.71 5.76 -16.00
N ARG A 90 -10.52 6.49 -14.89
CA ARG A 90 -9.69 6.01 -13.76
C ARG A 90 -10.51 5.09 -12.87
N GLN A 91 -9.89 4.01 -12.42
CA GLN A 91 -10.50 3.06 -11.50
C GLN A 91 -10.58 3.69 -10.10
N VAL A 92 -11.78 3.70 -9.53
CA VAL A 92 -12.00 4.05 -8.12
C VAL A 92 -11.95 2.78 -7.30
N ILE A 93 -11.07 2.77 -6.30
CA ILE A 93 -10.84 1.65 -5.39
C ILE A 93 -11.28 2.04 -3.97
N LEU A 94 -12.19 1.24 -3.41
CA LEU A 94 -12.60 1.30 -2.01
C LEU A 94 -11.71 0.36 -1.20
N GLU A 95 -10.85 0.89 -0.35
CA GLU A 95 -9.92 0.13 0.50
C GLU A 95 -10.58 -0.18 1.84
N ILE A 96 -10.61 -1.46 2.21
CA ILE A 96 -11.15 -1.92 3.50
C ILE A 96 -10.04 -1.97 4.55
N HIS A 97 -10.36 -1.45 5.73
CA HIS A 97 -9.51 -1.46 6.91
C HIS A 97 -10.17 -2.25 8.04
N ASN A 98 -9.38 -3.03 8.76
CA ASN A 98 -9.81 -3.56 10.06
C ASN A 98 -9.58 -2.47 11.12
N LEU A 99 -10.63 -2.05 11.81
CA LEU A 99 -10.56 -1.02 12.85
C LEU A 99 -10.24 -1.59 14.22
N LEU A 100 -10.44 -2.89 14.44
CA LEU A 100 -10.02 -3.52 15.68
C LEU A 100 -8.52 -3.80 15.67
N PRO A 101 -7.76 -3.30 16.65
CA PRO A 101 -6.42 -3.79 16.89
C PRO A 101 -6.54 -5.27 17.28
N VAL A 102 -5.66 -6.12 16.73
CA VAL A 102 -5.53 -7.49 17.22
C VAL A 102 -5.10 -7.39 18.68
N THR A 103 -6.05 -7.53 19.60
CA THR A 103 -5.79 -7.67 21.03
C THR A 103 -5.05 -8.99 21.19
N VAL A 104 -3.73 -8.94 21.10
CA VAL A 104 -2.90 -9.92 21.79
C VAL A 104 -3.32 -9.77 23.25
N GLU A 105 -3.90 -10.81 23.84
CA GLU A 105 -4.24 -10.83 25.26
C GLU A 105 -2.96 -10.69 26.09
N ALA A 106 -2.46 -9.47 26.20
CA ALA A 106 -1.53 -9.06 27.22
C ALA A 106 -2.38 -8.71 28.44
N HIS A 107 -2.32 -9.58 29.44
CA HIS A 107 -2.98 -9.35 30.71
C HIS A 107 -2.62 -7.98 31.31
N ALA A 108 -3.70 -7.27 31.69
CA ALA A 108 -3.82 -6.25 32.73
C ALA A 108 -3.07 -4.92 32.54
N GLY A 109 -3.85 -3.83 32.42
CA GLY A 109 -3.35 -2.48 32.60
C GLY A 109 -4.30 -1.39 32.11
N GLU A 110 -5.49 -1.35 32.68
CA GLU A 110 -6.46 -0.25 32.59
C GLU A 110 -5.80 1.12 32.86
N MET A 111 -5.85 2.05 31.90
CA MET A 111 -6.11 3.48 32.19
C MET A 111 -6.32 4.32 30.91
N MET A 112 -7.59 4.70 30.74
CA MET A 112 -8.07 6.06 30.54
C MET A 112 -7.54 6.90 29.35
N LEU A 113 -8.42 7.02 28.36
CA LEU A 113 -8.56 8.16 27.44
C LEU A 113 -8.21 9.49 28.11
N LEU A 114 -7.35 10.30 27.48
CA LEU A 114 -7.47 11.76 27.48
C LEU A 114 -6.73 12.37 26.28
N THR A 115 -7.27 13.50 25.86
CA THR A 115 -7.22 14.12 24.54
C THR A 115 -6.13 15.19 24.41
N CYS A 116 -5.65 15.41 23.17
CA CYS A 116 -5.15 16.68 22.61
C CYS A 116 -3.81 17.28 23.16
N PRO A 117 -3.29 18.40 22.61
CA PRO A 117 -2.80 18.69 21.25
C PRO A 117 -1.33 19.22 21.28
N THR A 118 -0.69 19.31 20.10
CA THR A 118 0.50 20.17 19.84
C THR A 118 1.85 19.77 20.46
N CYS A 119 2.76 19.37 19.56
CA CYS A 119 4.23 19.57 19.54
C CYS A 119 5.10 19.25 20.77
N THR A 120 6.19 18.54 20.45
CA THR A 120 7.54 18.55 21.06
C THR A 120 7.77 17.65 22.28
N GLY A 121 8.76 16.76 22.14
CA GLY A 121 9.47 16.19 23.29
C GLY A 121 9.53 14.66 23.29
N ALA A 122 10.72 14.14 23.08
CA ALA A 122 11.06 12.72 23.13
C ALA A 122 10.68 12.04 24.46
N LEU A 123 10.20 10.79 24.39
CA LEU A 123 10.91 9.57 24.82
C LEU A 123 9.91 8.42 25.06
N GLY A 124 10.16 7.29 24.37
CA GLY A 124 9.88 5.94 24.89
C GLY A 124 8.43 5.47 24.89
N GLY A 125 8.00 4.83 23.81
CA GLY A 125 6.78 4.05 23.75
C GLY A 125 6.83 3.10 22.56
N THR A 126 7.47 1.95 22.75
CA THR A 126 7.64 0.89 21.74
C THR A 126 6.27 0.25 21.45
N GLN A 127 5.48 0.90 20.59
CA GLN A 127 4.31 0.28 19.98
C GLN A 127 4.83 -0.63 18.86
N LEU A 128 4.76 -1.95 19.06
CA LEU A 128 5.14 -2.98 18.09
C LEU A 128 4.17 -2.96 16.89
N SER A 129 4.30 -1.93 16.07
CA SER A 129 3.79 -1.88 14.70
C SER A 129 4.61 -2.88 13.89
N THR A 130 4.14 -4.13 13.84
CA THR A 130 4.74 -5.17 12.98
C THR A 130 4.21 -5.06 11.54
N VAL A 131 4.07 -3.83 11.06
CA VAL A 131 4.30 -3.49 9.67
C VAL A 131 5.56 -2.65 9.73
N MET A 132 6.72 -3.29 9.56
CA MET A 132 8.02 -2.61 9.63
C MET A 132 8.09 -1.57 8.51
N SER A 133 7.57 -0.38 8.81
CA SER A 133 7.49 0.74 7.88
C SER A 133 8.87 1.34 7.78
N PHE A 134 9.56 1.05 6.68
CA PHE A 134 10.84 1.65 6.34
C PHE A 134 10.68 3.06 5.74
N ALA A 135 9.47 3.65 5.78
CA ALA A 135 9.19 4.96 5.22
C ALA A 135 10.04 6.06 5.89
N SER A 136 10.20 6.03 7.21
CA SER A 136 11.03 6.98 7.95
C SER A 136 12.49 6.93 7.52
N GLU A 137 13.04 5.73 7.40
CA GLU A 137 14.40 5.46 6.95
C GLU A 137 14.60 5.86 5.49
N PHE A 138 13.59 5.63 4.65
CA PHE A 138 13.59 6.03 3.24
C PHE A 138 13.57 7.55 3.07
N HIS A 139 12.79 8.28 3.89
CA HIS A 139 12.79 9.74 3.89
C HIS A 139 14.14 10.31 4.33
N LYS A 140 14.73 9.81 5.42
CA LYS A 140 16.06 10.24 5.90
C LYS A 140 17.15 9.97 4.87
N LEU A 141 17.13 8.80 4.22
CA LEU A 141 18.11 8.49 3.17
C LEU A 141 17.96 9.43 1.97
N LYS A 142 16.73 9.71 1.53
CA LYS A 142 16.47 10.66 0.44
C LYS A 142 16.94 12.08 0.74
N GLU A 143 16.72 12.55 1.96
CA GLU A 143 17.17 13.88 2.38
C GLU A 143 18.70 13.99 2.31
N ARG A 144 19.41 12.98 2.84
CA ARG A 144 20.88 12.94 2.82
C ARG A 144 21.48 12.80 1.42
N LEU A 145 20.84 12.01 0.55
CA LEU A 145 21.34 11.75 -0.80
C LEU A 145 20.84 12.77 -1.83
N SER A 146 20.09 13.80 -1.41
CA SER A 146 19.63 14.85 -2.31
C SER A 146 20.83 15.56 -2.94
N CYS A 147 20.90 15.53 -4.28
CA CYS A 147 22.08 15.99 -5.00
C CYS A 147 21.91 17.43 -5.46
N ALA A 148 22.84 18.32 -5.08
CA ALA A 148 22.86 19.70 -5.56
C ALA A 148 23.21 19.80 -7.07
N GLN A 149 24.03 18.88 -7.58
CA GLN A 149 24.43 18.84 -9.00
C GLN A 149 23.36 18.22 -9.90
N HIS A 150 22.57 17.28 -9.37
CA HIS A 150 21.51 16.59 -10.10
C HIS A 150 20.15 16.94 -9.50
N ALA A 151 19.57 18.05 -9.96
CA ALA A 151 18.28 18.53 -9.47
C ALA A 151 17.19 17.43 -9.53
N GLY A 152 16.55 17.20 -8.39
CA GLY A 152 15.48 16.20 -8.24
C GLY A 152 15.94 14.74 -8.26
N LYS A 153 17.26 14.49 -8.28
CA LYS A 153 17.83 13.13 -8.19
C LYS A 153 18.54 12.92 -6.86
N TYR A 154 18.76 11.65 -6.55
CA TYR A 154 19.51 11.21 -5.40
C TYR A 154 20.82 10.59 -5.86
N CYS A 155 21.93 10.98 -5.25
CA CYS A 155 23.25 10.50 -5.63
C CYS A 155 24.03 10.02 -4.42
N TYR A 156 24.77 8.92 -4.59
CA TYR A 156 25.87 8.60 -3.71
C TYR A 156 27.11 9.35 -4.18
N VAL A 157 27.74 10.10 -3.29
CA VAL A 157 29.00 10.78 -3.58
C VAL A 157 30.13 9.90 -3.09
N THR A 158 30.93 9.39 -4.02
CA THR A 158 32.10 8.59 -3.71
C THR A 158 33.17 9.44 -3.00
N PRO A 159 34.14 8.83 -2.29
CA PRO A 159 35.24 9.57 -1.67
C PRO A 159 36.07 10.41 -2.64
N THR A 160 36.05 10.07 -3.94
CA THR A 160 36.71 10.84 -5.01
C THR A 160 35.92 12.08 -5.42
N GLY A 161 34.69 12.25 -4.92
CA GLY A 161 33.77 13.33 -5.28
C GLY A 161 32.90 13.02 -6.48
N ASP A 162 32.98 11.81 -7.06
CA ASP A 162 32.12 11.42 -8.18
C ASP A 162 30.71 11.07 -7.70
N HIS A 163 29.71 11.54 -8.42
CA HIS A 163 28.29 11.34 -8.12
C HIS A 163 27.73 10.14 -8.89
N ASP A 164 27.36 9.06 -8.21
CA ASP A 164 26.59 7.95 -8.79
C ASP A 164 25.09 8.18 -8.55
N ALA A 165 24.31 8.30 -9.62
CA ALA A 165 22.87 8.51 -9.53
C ALA A 165 22.15 7.22 -9.12
N LEU A 166 21.31 7.32 -8.10
CA LEU A 166 20.56 6.20 -7.55
C LEU A 166 19.13 6.24 -8.06
N ASP A 167 18.68 5.11 -8.60
CA ASP A 167 17.27 4.91 -8.89
C ASP A 167 16.49 4.48 -7.64
N ILE A 168 15.17 4.40 -7.78
CA ILE A 168 14.27 4.02 -6.68
C ILE A 168 14.56 2.60 -6.17
N TYR A 169 15.03 1.69 -7.03
CA TYR A 169 15.34 0.31 -6.65
C TYR A 169 16.60 0.24 -5.78
N LYS A 170 17.68 0.93 -6.18
CA LYS A 170 18.92 1.07 -5.41
C LYS A 170 18.62 1.72 -4.05
N LEU A 171 17.84 2.80 -4.02
CA LEU A 171 17.43 3.46 -2.79
C LEU A 171 16.64 2.52 -1.87
N THR A 172 15.67 1.79 -2.41
CA THR A 172 14.87 0.84 -1.62
C THR A 172 15.73 -0.30 -1.07
N SER A 173 16.66 -0.82 -1.87
CA SER A 173 17.61 -1.86 -1.46
C SER A 173 18.53 -1.37 -0.33
N TRP A 174 19.01 -0.14 -0.44
CA TRP A 174 19.84 0.50 0.59
C TRP A 174 19.06 0.65 1.90
N VAL A 175 17.83 1.17 1.84
CA VAL A 175 16.98 1.32 3.04
C VAL A 175 16.71 -0.01 3.71
N LYS A 176 16.44 -1.07 2.94
CA LYS A 176 16.30 -2.43 3.48
C LYS A 176 17.58 -2.90 4.17
N SER A 177 18.74 -2.57 3.62
CA SER A 177 20.03 -2.94 4.19
C SER A 177 20.36 -2.18 5.48
N ILE A 178 20.00 -0.89 5.55
CA ILE A 178 20.07 -0.09 6.79
C ILE A 178 19.17 -0.73 7.86
N PHE A 179 17.94 -1.07 7.47
CA PHE A 179 16.97 -1.67 8.36
C PHE A 179 17.44 -3.03 8.93
N LEU A 180 18.13 -3.83 8.12
CA LEU A 180 18.74 -5.10 8.53
C LEU A 180 20.06 -4.94 9.31
N GLY A 181 20.56 -3.71 9.51
CA GLY A 181 21.83 -3.45 10.17
C GLY A 181 23.07 -3.76 9.33
N ASN A 182 22.90 -4.01 8.03
CA ASN A 182 23.97 -4.38 7.10
C ASN A 182 24.58 -3.18 6.36
N ALA A 183 23.97 -2.00 6.47
CA ALA A 183 24.44 -0.76 5.84
C ALA A 183 24.16 0.44 6.75
N THR A 184 24.80 1.57 6.46
CA THR A 184 24.53 2.85 7.12
C THR A 184 24.08 3.88 6.08
N TYR A 185 23.70 5.09 6.49
CA TYR A 185 23.34 6.14 5.53
C TYR A 185 24.53 6.65 4.70
N GLU A 186 25.76 6.43 5.18
CA GLU A 186 26.98 6.92 4.54
C GLU A 186 27.67 5.82 3.73
N GLN A 187 27.49 4.56 4.15
CA GLN A 187 28.06 3.42 3.50
C GLN A 187 26.95 2.63 2.80
N PRO A 188 26.89 2.64 1.45
CA PRO A 188 25.95 1.81 0.72
C PRO A 188 26.17 0.34 1.07
N PRO A 189 25.11 -0.49 1.03
CA PRO A 189 25.32 -1.94 1.08
C PRO A 189 26.33 -2.32 0.01
N GLU A 190 27.13 -3.35 0.25
CA GLU A 190 27.93 -3.97 -0.80
C GLU A 190 26.95 -4.38 -1.91
N MET A 191 26.81 -3.51 -2.91
CA MET A 191 25.85 -3.67 -3.98
C MET A 191 26.38 -4.82 -4.81
N SER A 192 25.99 -6.04 -4.45
CA SER A 192 25.96 -7.16 -5.40
C SER A 192 25.26 -6.59 -6.61
N THR A 193 26.01 -6.38 -7.67
CA THR A 193 25.54 -5.94 -8.97
C THR A 193 24.43 -6.89 -9.36
N PHE A 194 23.18 -6.52 -9.06
CA PHE A 194 22.04 -7.09 -9.74
C PHE A 194 22.22 -6.59 -11.16
N ASP A 195 22.93 -7.37 -11.97
CA ASP A 195 22.96 -7.20 -13.41
C ASP A 195 21.51 -7.09 -13.81
N HIS A 196 21.10 -5.87 -14.11
CA HIS A 196 19.84 -5.61 -14.78
C HIS A 196 19.98 -6.33 -16.11
N MET A 197 19.56 -7.60 -16.16
CA MET A 197 19.42 -8.31 -17.42
C MET A 197 18.62 -7.38 -18.32
N PRO A 198 19.21 -6.80 -19.38
CA PRO A 198 18.49 -5.90 -20.24
C PRO A 198 17.31 -6.69 -20.76
N LYS A 199 16.11 -6.20 -20.43
CA LYS A 199 14.84 -6.79 -20.79
C LYS A 199 14.85 -6.92 -22.31
N ARG A 200 15.08 -8.13 -22.85
CA ARG A 200 15.05 -8.37 -24.30
C ARG A 200 13.71 -7.87 -24.81
N TRP A 201 13.73 -6.76 -25.53
CA TRP A 201 12.62 -6.39 -26.38
C TRP A 201 12.55 -7.47 -27.46
N CYS A 202 11.59 -8.36 -27.31
CA CYS A 202 11.18 -9.24 -28.39
C CYS A 202 10.57 -8.33 -29.46
N MET A 203 11.35 -8.00 -30.47
CA MET A 203 10.81 -7.38 -31.68
C MET A 203 9.95 -8.43 -32.37
N SER A 204 8.63 -8.28 -32.24
CA SER A 204 7.68 -9.03 -33.06
C SER A 204 7.65 -8.40 -34.46
N SER A 205 8.68 -8.68 -35.26
CA SER A 205 8.60 -8.52 -36.72
C SER A 205 8.15 -9.85 -37.32
N SER A 206 6.85 -9.99 -37.59
CA SER A 206 6.37 -10.89 -38.63
C SER A 206 4.96 -10.52 -39.04
N THR A 207 4.86 -9.81 -40.15
CA THR A 207 3.68 -9.71 -41.00
C THR A 207 3.22 -11.10 -41.41
N SER A 208 2.10 -11.58 -40.84
CA SER A 208 1.43 -12.79 -41.31
C SER A 208 0.46 -12.42 -42.42
N ASN A 209 0.86 -12.66 -43.67
CA ASN A 209 -0.01 -12.66 -44.83
C ASN A 209 -1.00 -13.84 -44.72
N VAL A 210 -2.25 -13.57 -44.37
CA VAL A 210 -3.35 -14.54 -44.49
C VAL A 210 -3.97 -14.37 -45.88
N PRO A 211 -4.04 -15.39 -46.75
CA PRO A 211 -4.74 -15.26 -48.02
C PRO A 211 -6.26 -15.32 -47.79
N ALA A 212 -6.98 -14.47 -48.53
CA ALA A 212 -8.43 -14.42 -48.52
C ALA A 212 -9.03 -15.71 -49.10
N ILE A 213 -9.86 -16.40 -48.32
CA ILE A 213 -10.66 -17.53 -48.79
C ILE A 213 -12.00 -16.96 -49.30
N HIS A 214 -12.15 -16.90 -50.61
CA HIS A 214 -13.44 -16.68 -51.26
C HIS A 214 -14.18 -18.02 -51.38
N VAL A 215 -15.36 -18.11 -50.77
CA VAL A 215 -16.29 -19.21 -51.00
C VAL A 215 -17.35 -18.73 -51.99
N HIS A 216 -17.38 -19.32 -53.19
CA HIS A 216 -18.53 -19.25 -54.09
C HIS A 216 -19.38 -20.51 -53.91
N LEU A 217 -20.63 -20.26 -53.52
CA LEU A 217 -21.86 -21.09 -53.54
C LEU A 217 -21.71 -22.61 -53.65
#